data_AF-A0A2V2EP34-F1
#
_entry.id   AF-A0A2V2EP34-F1
#
_cell.length_a   1.000
_cell.length_b   1.000
_cell.length_c   1.000
_cell.angle_alpha   90.00
_cell.angle_beta   90.00
_cell.angle_gamma   90.00
#
_symmetry.space_group_name_H-M   'P 1'
#
loop_
_entity.id
_entity.type
_entity.pdbx_description
1 polymer ?
#
loop_
_entity_poly.entity_id
_entity_poly.type
_entity_poly.pdbx_seq_one_letter_code
_entity_poly.pdbx_strand_id
1 'polypeptide(L)' 'MAKVFVMDHPLVQHKVTMLRDKNTSTKDFRELAEEISLLMAYEVTRD' A
#
# COMPACT_ATOMS: atom_id res chain seq x y z
N MET A 1 -18.56 0.47 -16.83
CA MET A 1 -17.32 0.75 -16.07
C MET A 1 -16.79 -0.57 -15.55
N ALA A 2 -15.48 -0.80 -15.58
CA ALA A 2 -14.88 -2.02 -15.02
C ALA A 2 -15.11 -2.09 -13.50
N LYS A 3 -15.15 -3.30 -12.93
CA LYS A 3 -15.28 -3.53 -11.49
C LYS A 3 -13.99 -3.04 -10.80
N VAL A 4 -14.09 -1.99 -9.98
CA VAL A 4 -12.98 -1.47 -9.18
C VAL A 4 -13.01 -2.13 -7.81
N PHE A 5 -11.88 -2.67 -7.37
CA PHE A 5 -11.70 -3.16 -6.02
C PHE A 5 -10.87 -2.14 -5.23
N VAL A 6 -11.40 -1.64 -4.12
CA VAL A 6 -10.70 -0.73 -3.21
C VAL A 6 -10.29 -1.53 -1.99
N MET A 7 -8.97 -1.63 -1.77
CA MET A 7 -8.41 -2.37 -0.63
C MET A 7 -8.52 -1.53 0.65
N ASP A 8 -9.54 -1.81 1.46
CA ASP A 8 -9.87 -1.08 2.68
C ASP A 8 -9.28 -1.74 3.94
N HIS A 9 -7.96 -1.90 3.98
CA HIS A 9 -7.25 -2.51 5.11
C HIS A 9 -6.56 -1.44 5.99
N PRO A 10 -6.77 -1.43 7.32
CA PRO A 10 -6.23 -0.39 8.21
C PRO A 10 -4.71 -0.20 8.12
N LEU A 11 -3.94 -1.31 8.00
CA LEU A 11 -2.48 -1.23 7.84
C LEU A 11 -2.04 -0.57 6.52
N VAL A 12 -2.79 -0.78 5.44
CA VAL A 12 -2.47 -0.19 4.14
C VAL A 12 -2.73 1.31 4.22
N GLN A 13 -3.85 1.73 4.80
CA GLN A 13 -4.17 3.15 5.00
C GLN A 13 -3.10 3.86 5.84
N HIS A 14 -2.64 3.22 6.92
CA HIS A 14 -1.55 3.74 7.75
C HIS A 14 -0.25 3.88 6.96
N LYS A 15 0.18 2.84 6.24
CA LYS A 15 1.42 2.86 5.44
C LYS A 15 1.36 3.87 4.28
N VAL A 16 0.21 4.00 3.60
CA VAL A 16 0.01 5.00 2.54
C VAL A 16 0.08 6.43 3.09
N THR A 17 -0.40 6.63 4.32
CA THR A 17 -0.28 7.93 5.00
C THR A 17 1.19 8.31 5.21
N MET A 18 2.01 7.38 5.70
CA MET A 18 3.46 7.57 5.84
C MET A 18 4.16 7.76 4.49
N LEU A 19 3.77 6.99 3.48
CA LEU A 19 4.35 7.08 2.13
C LEU A 19 4.07 8.45 1.46
N ARG A 20 2.99 9.13 1.85
CA ARG A 20 2.64 10.48 1.36
C ARG A 20 3.29 11.62 2.15
N ASP A 21 3.91 11.35 3.28
CA ASP A 21 4.62 12.38 4.04
C ASP A 21 5.88 12.84 3.30
N LYS A 22 6.02 14.16 3.11
CA LYS A 22 7.17 14.79 2.46
C LYS A 22 8.48 14.61 3.23
N ASN A 23 8.40 14.28 4.51
CA ASN A 23 9.56 14.07 5.38
C ASN A 23 10.06 12.61 5.35
N THR A 24 9.34 11.70 4.69
CA THR A 24 9.72 10.29 4.56
C THR A 24 11.00 10.15 3.76
N SER A 25 11.99 9.44 4.31
CA SER A 25 13.27 9.26 3.65
C SER A 25 13.13 8.39 2.40
N THR A 26 14.07 8.51 1.45
CA THR A 26 14.07 7.68 0.24
C THR A 26 14.17 6.18 0.56
N LYS A 27 14.79 5.83 1.69
CA LYS A 27 14.87 4.44 2.14
C LYS A 27 13.49 3.96 2.60
N ASP A 28 12.88 4.68 3.54
CA ASP A 28 11.59 4.29 4.12
C ASP A 28 10.49 4.30 3.06
N PHE A 29 10.53 5.22 2.09
CA PHE A 29 9.60 5.22 0.96
C PHE A 29 9.65 3.91 0.16
N ARG A 30 10.85 3.40 -0.12
CA ARG A 30 11.01 2.14 -0.85
C ARG A 30 10.49 0.95 -0.04
N GLU A 31 10.81 0.90 1.25
CA GLU A 31 10.35 -0.15 2.16
C GLU A 31 8.82 -0.14 2.26
N LEU A 32 8.20 1.03 2.48
CA LEU A 32 6.75 1.18 2.53
C LEU A 32 6.08 0.77 1.21
N ALA A 33 6.66 1.14 0.06
CA ALA A 33 6.13 0.77 -1.24
C ALA A 33 6.17 -0.75 -1.47
N GLU A 34 7.24 -1.41 -1.03
CA GLU A 34 7.38 -2.88 -1.10
C GLU A 34 6.34 -3.57 -0.22
N GLU A 35 6.17 -3.12 1.03
CA GLU A 35 5.20 -3.67 1.96
C GLU A 35 3.75 -3.50 1.47
N ILE A 36 3.40 -2.32 0.95
CA ILE A 36 2.07 -2.06 0.39
C ILE A 36 1.84 -2.97 -0.84
N SER A 37 2.85 -3.15 -1.68
CA SER A 37 2.78 -4.03 -2.84
C SER A 37 2.56 -5.49 -2.46
N LEU A 38 3.22 -5.97 -1.40
CA LEU A 38 3.03 -7.34 -0.89
C LEU A 38 1.58 -7.56 -0.40
N LEU A 39 1.02 -6.59 0.32
CA LEU A 39 -0.37 -6.65 0.80
C LEU A 39 -1.37 -6.63 -0.36
N MET A 40 -1.13 -5.80 -1.38
CA MET A 40 -1.95 -5.79 -2.60
C MET A 40 -1.85 -7.11 -3.37
N ALA A 41 -0.64 -7.67 -3.49
CA ALA A 41 -0.43 -8.94 -4.17
C ALA A 41 -1.21 -10.06 -3.48
N TYR A 42 -1.18 -10.13 -2.14
CA TYR A 42 -1.97 -11.09 -1.37
C TYR A 42 -3.45 -11.00 -1.73
N GLU A 43 -4.05 -9.81 -1.70
CA GLU A 43 -5.48 -9.66 -2.02
C GLU A 43 -5.83 -9.95 -3.47
N VAL A 44 -4.92 -9.67 -4.42
CA VAL A 44 -5.13 -10.02 -5.83
C VAL A 44 -5.06 -11.53 -6.06
N THR A 45 -4.27 -12.26 -5.27
CA THR A 45 -4.07 -13.72 -5.40
C THR A 45 -5.02 -14.57 -4.54
N ARG A 46 -5.93 -13.95 -3.80
CA ARG A 46 -6.82 -14.63 -2.86
C ARG A 46 -7.99 -15.36 -3.53
N ASP A 47 -8.28 -15.05 -4.79
CA ASP A 47 -9.25 -15.76 -5.65
C ASP A 47 -8.57 -16.88 -6.48
#